data_AF-A0A7M1QA57-F1
#
_entry.id   AF-A0A7M1QA57-F1
#
_cell.length_a   1.000
_cell.length_b   1.000
_cell.length_c   1.000
_cell.angle_alpha   90.00
_cell.angle_beta   90.00
_cell.angle_gamma   90.00
#
_symmetry.space_group_name_H-M   'P 1'
#
loop_
_entity.id
_entity.type
_entity.pdbx_description
1 polymer ?
#
loop_
_entity_poly.entity_id
_entity_poly.type
_entity_poly.pdbx_seq_one_letter_code
_entity_poly.pdbx_strand_id
1 'polypeptide(L)'
;MKAWIPIALLGLFLAGCQMMEPGPPPERIEVIEIGEPQRPDSERPDAQPPAPERIARQVAFPVEEYATLPKTGSAAITGRLSLNGRPGAGETVSVAPVTTYSAEAAEHALAGRAVEPADPRAREYTHTTRTDGNGNFTLQGLPGGEFYVSGIAVNPANGQRQVVLRQVSLRNGQRLEVNLSR
;
A
#
# COMPACT_ATOMS: atom_id res chain seq x y z
N MET A 1 24.49 -39.30 -43.38
CA MET A 1 24.35 -40.47 -42.49
C MET A 1 23.47 -40.00 -41.33
N LYS A 2 22.18 -40.33 -41.11
CA LYS A 2 21.28 -41.44 -41.51
C LYS A 2 21.86 -42.80 -41.08
N ALA A 3 21.22 -43.66 -40.26
CA ALA A 3 19.80 -44.06 -40.09
C ALA A 3 19.36 -44.10 -38.57
N TRP A 4 18.09 -43.88 -38.13
CA TRP A 4 16.86 -44.73 -38.08
C TRP A 4 16.96 -46.01 -37.18
N ILE A 5 16.13 -46.22 -36.12
CA ILE A 5 14.72 -46.76 -36.02
C ILE A 5 14.64 -48.27 -36.42
N PRO A 6 13.83 -49.23 -35.84
CA PRO A 6 12.58 -49.22 -35.00
C PRO A 6 12.64 -50.05 -33.66
N ILE A 7 11.65 -50.18 -32.74
CA ILE A 7 10.21 -50.60 -32.67
C ILE A 7 9.91 -52.13 -32.77
N ALA A 8 9.27 -52.69 -31.73
CA ALA A 8 8.28 -53.81 -31.72
C ALA A 8 7.45 -53.72 -30.38
N LEU A 9 6.11 -53.62 -30.32
CA LEU A 9 5.02 -54.61 -30.61
C LEU A 9 5.02 -55.79 -29.59
N LEU A 10 3.94 -56.31 -28.97
CA LEU A 10 2.48 -56.38 -29.23
C LEU A 10 1.71 -56.63 -27.87
N GLY A 11 0.39 -56.52 -27.65
CA GLY A 11 -0.72 -55.90 -28.40
C GLY A 11 -2.08 -56.66 -28.47
N LEU A 12 -2.74 -57.03 -27.36
CA LEU A 12 -4.12 -57.63 -27.31
C LEU A 12 -4.91 -57.05 -26.10
N PHE A 13 -6.07 -56.38 -26.15
CA PHE A 13 -7.42 -56.66 -26.70
C PHE A 13 -8.23 -57.78 -26.03
N LEU A 14 -9.33 -57.39 -25.35
CA LEU A 14 -10.66 -58.01 -25.40
C LEU A 14 -11.71 -57.06 -24.82
N ALA A 15 -12.94 -57.11 -25.35
CA ALA A 15 -14.02 -56.14 -25.08
C ALA A 15 -15.18 -56.78 -24.28
N GLY A 16 -15.95 -55.94 -23.58
CA GLY A 16 -17.19 -56.34 -22.90
C GLY A 16 -17.91 -55.15 -22.26
N CYS A 17 -19.17 -54.91 -22.65
CA CYS A 17 -20.03 -53.85 -22.12
C CYS A 17 -21.01 -54.39 -21.05
N GLN A 18 -21.97 -53.54 -20.65
CA GLN A 18 -23.06 -53.74 -19.66
C GLN A 18 -22.62 -53.42 -18.21
N MET A 19 -23.02 -52.30 -17.58
CA MET A 19 -24.36 -51.80 -17.22
C MET A 19 -24.78 -52.24 -15.80
N MET A 20 -24.82 -51.28 -14.86
CA MET A 20 -25.58 -51.40 -13.61
C MET A 20 -25.93 -50.00 -13.07
N GLU A 21 -27.18 -49.84 -12.62
CA GLU A 21 -27.84 -48.58 -12.24
C GLU A 21 -27.75 -48.27 -10.72
N PRO A 22 -28.07 -47.03 -10.27
CA PRO A 22 -27.88 -46.61 -8.88
C PRO A 22 -28.90 -47.21 -7.90
N GLY A 23 -28.46 -47.44 -6.65
CA GLY A 23 -29.31 -47.90 -5.55
C GLY A 23 -30.23 -46.82 -4.95
N PRO A 24 -31.35 -47.21 -4.32
CA PRO A 24 -32.35 -46.28 -3.77
C PRO A 24 -31.92 -45.62 -2.44
N PRO A 25 -32.50 -44.46 -2.07
CA PRO A 25 -32.19 -43.76 -0.83
C PRO A 25 -33.03 -44.29 0.36
N PRO A 26 -32.49 -44.32 1.59
CA PRO A 26 -33.30 -44.42 2.81
C PRO A 26 -33.89 -43.06 3.22
N GLU A 27 -35.12 -43.07 3.71
CA GLU A 27 -35.89 -41.89 4.11
C GLU A 27 -35.46 -41.27 5.46
N ARG A 28 -35.93 -40.04 5.72
CA ARG A 28 -35.72 -39.29 6.97
C ARG A 28 -36.44 -39.94 8.16
N ILE A 29 -35.77 -39.93 9.31
CA ILE A 29 -36.41 -39.81 10.62
C ILE A 29 -35.73 -38.63 11.34
N GLU A 30 -36.52 -37.65 11.76
CA GLU A 30 -36.05 -36.51 12.54
C GLU A 30 -36.03 -36.85 14.03
N VAL A 31 -34.97 -36.43 14.74
CA VAL A 31 -34.96 -36.32 16.20
C VAL A 31 -34.40 -34.94 16.55
N ILE A 32 -35.12 -34.21 17.38
CA ILE A 32 -34.85 -32.82 17.80
C ILE A 32 -34.48 -32.83 19.29
N GLU A 33 -33.54 -31.96 19.67
CA GLU A 33 -33.00 -31.72 21.03
C GLU A 33 -32.27 -32.92 21.68
N ILE A 34 -31.06 -32.77 22.21
CA ILE A 34 -30.66 -31.84 23.29
C ILE A 34 -29.27 -31.24 22.98
N GLY A 35 -29.02 -30.01 23.46
CA GLY A 35 -27.94 -29.16 22.93
C GLY A 35 -26.50 -29.60 23.21
N GLU A 36 -25.65 -29.41 22.21
CA GLU A 36 -24.19 -29.31 22.34
C GLU A 36 -23.75 -27.86 22.02
N PRO A 37 -22.69 -27.34 22.65
CA PRO A 37 -22.42 -25.91 22.68
C PRO A 37 -22.06 -25.34 21.31
N GLN A 38 -22.51 -24.10 21.05
CA GLN A 38 -22.00 -23.27 19.97
C GLN A 38 -20.48 -23.20 20.10
N ARG A 39 -19.77 -23.88 19.20
CA ARG A 39 -18.31 -23.76 19.06
C ARG A 39 -18.03 -22.28 18.76
N PRO A 40 -17.31 -21.54 19.63
CA PRO A 40 -17.07 -20.13 19.40
C PRO A 40 -16.43 -19.92 18.04
N ASP A 41 -16.87 -18.87 17.34
CA ASP A 41 -16.41 -18.53 16.01
C ASP A 41 -14.89 -18.57 15.96
N SER A 42 -14.34 -19.47 15.14
CA SER A 42 -12.89 -19.50 14.91
C SER A 42 -12.52 -18.19 14.22
N GLU A 43 -11.86 -17.32 14.97
CA GLU A 43 -11.52 -15.96 14.59
C GLU A 43 -10.97 -15.90 13.16
N ARG A 44 -11.56 -15.03 12.32
CA ARG A 44 -11.02 -14.77 10.98
C ARG A 44 -9.60 -14.22 11.14
N PRO A 45 -8.56 -14.87 10.60
CA PRO A 45 -7.18 -14.36 10.70
C PRO A 45 -6.97 -12.99 10.03
N ASP A 46 -7.92 -12.57 9.19
CA ASP A 46 -7.88 -11.33 8.40
C ASP A 46 -8.53 -10.12 9.09
N ALA A 47 -8.72 -10.17 10.42
CA ALA A 47 -9.04 -8.98 11.21
C ALA A 47 -7.83 -8.03 11.26
N GLN A 48 -7.60 -7.34 10.14
CA GLN A 48 -6.67 -6.21 10.04
C GLN A 48 -6.91 -5.29 11.26
N PRO A 49 -5.89 -5.01 12.09
CA PRO A 49 -6.08 -4.16 13.26
C PRO A 49 -6.78 -2.86 12.85
N PRO A 50 -7.78 -2.39 13.63
CA PRO A 50 -8.55 -1.21 13.26
C PRO A 50 -7.58 -0.09 12.93
N ALA A 51 -7.71 0.48 11.73
CA ALA A 51 -6.83 1.57 11.32
C ALA A 51 -6.90 2.66 12.38
N PRO A 52 -5.76 3.22 12.83
CA PRO A 52 -5.75 4.22 13.89
C PRO A 52 -6.69 5.37 13.49
N GLU A 53 -7.49 5.83 14.46
CA GLU A 53 -8.54 6.82 14.25
C GLU A 53 -8.00 8.02 13.45
N ARG A 54 -8.60 8.26 12.29
CA ARG A 54 -8.18 9.32 11.37
C ARG A 54 -9.10 10.51 11.50
N ILE A 55 -8.52 11.70 11.48
CA ILE A 55 -9.28 12.94 11.51
C ILE A 55 -9.88 13.17 10.12
N ALA A 56 -11.20 13.37 10.09
CA ALA A 56 -11.93 13.73 8.88
C ALA A 56 -11.45 15.08 8.34
N ARG A 57 -11.32 15.18 7.01
CA ARG A 57 -10.89 16.44 6.38
C ARG A 57 -11.99 17.47 6.41
N GLN A 58 -11.66 18.70 6.81
CA GLN A 58 -12.57 19.84 6.86
C GLN A 58 -12.44 20.70 5.61
N VAL A 59 -11.26 20.74 4.97
CA VAL A 59 -11.04 21.51 3.75
C VAL A 59 -11.54 20.72 2.55
N ALA A 60 -12.50 21.29 1.80
CA ALA A 60 -12.94 20.72 0.52
C ALA A 60 -11.84 20.84 -0.55
N PHE A 61 -11.80 19.93 -1.53
CA PHE A 61 -10.78 19.94 -2.58
C PHE A 61 -10.86 21.23 -3.44
N PRO A 62 -9.82 22.10 -3.45
CA PRO A 62 -9.85 23.39 -4.12
C PRO A 62 -9.46 23.22 -5.60
N VAL A 63 -10.47 23.00 -6.45
CA VAL A 63 -10.29 22.69 -7.88
C VAL A 63 -9.43 23.75 -8.60
N GLU A 64 -9.73 25.04 -8.42
CA GLU A 64 -9.02 26.14 -9.07
C GLU A 64 -7.54 26.22 -8.65
N GLU A 65 -7.24 26.00 -7.37
CA GLU A 65 -5.87 26.01 -6.85
C GLU A 65 -5.05 24.92 -7.55
N TYR A 66 -5.55 23.68 -7.55
CA TYR A 66 -4.88 22.55 -8.19
C TYR A 66 -4.81 22.66 -9.72
N ALA A 67 -5.78 23.30 -10.38
CA ALA A 67 -5.78 23.51 -11.83
C ALA A 67 -4.60 24.37 -12.32
N THR A 68 -4.03 25.22 -11.46
CA THR A 68 -2.84 26.03 -11.78
C THR A 68 -1.52 25.29 -11.61
N LEU A 69 -1.51 24.15 -10.91
CA LEU A 69 -0.28 23.47 -10.52
C LEU A 69 0.28 22.57 -11.65
N PRO A 70 1.57 22.65 -11.97
CA PRO A 70 2.22 21.65 -12.80
C PRO A 70 2.32 20.31 -12.07
N LYS A 71 1.97 19.21 -12.75
CA LYS A 71 2.13 17.82 -12.23
C LYS A 71 3.51 17.22 -12.46
N THR A 72 4.33 17.84 -13.31
CA THR A 72 5.67 17.33 -13.68
C THR A 72 6.61 18.49 -13.96
N GLY A 73 7.91 18.26 -13.81
CA GLY A 73 8.96 19.19 -14.22
C GLY A 73 10.31 18.50 -14.34
N SER A 74 11.39 19.25 -14.09
CA SER A 74 12.77 18.79 -14.23
C SER A 74 13.56 18.81 -12.92
N ALA A 75 12.91 19.10 -11.79
CA ALA A 75 13.56 19.10 -10.48
C ALA A 75 13.67 17.67 -9.90
N ALA A 76 14.56 17.52 -8.92
CA ALA A 76 14.79 16.27 -8.21
C ALA A 76 15.04 16.52 -6.72
N ILE A 77 14.56 15.61 -5.87
CA ILE A 77 14.90 15.56 -4.45
C ILE A 77 15.66 14.26 -4.18
N THR A 78 16.80 14.38 -3.51
CA THR A 78 17.47 13.26 -2.84
C THR A 78 17.42 13.49 -1.33
N GLY A 79 17.51 12.43 -0.54
CA GLY A 79 17.48 12.61 0.90
C GLY A 79 17.55 11.32 1.68
N ARG A 80 17.40 11.45 3.00
CA ARG A 80 17.35 10.33 3.94
C ARG A 80 16.23 10.54 4.95
N LEU A 81 15.46 9.48 5.20
CA LEU A 81 14.45 9.40 6.26
C LEU A 81 15.04 8.72 7.49
N SER A 82 14.93 9.38 8.64
CA SER A 82 15.33 8.83 9.93
C SER A 82 14.44 9.33 11.07
N LEU A 83 14.36 8.53 12.13
CA LEU A 83 13.63 8.86 13.36
C LEU A 83 14.46 8.39 14.56
N ASN A 84 14.76 9.29 15.50
CA ASN A 84 15.67 9.04 16.62
C ASN A 84 17.01 8.43 16.16
N GLY A 85 17.55 8.94 15.05
CA GLY A 85 18.79 8.47 14.42
C GLY A 85 18.71 7.12 13.70
N ARG A 86 17.58 6.39 13.74
CA ARG A 86 17.41 5.11 13.03
C ARG A 86 16.85 5.32 11.61
N PRO A 87 17.30 4.55 10.60
CA PRO A 87 16.72 4.57 9.26
C PRO A 87 15.22 4.29 9.24
N GLY A 88 14.45 5.11 8.52
CA GLY A 88 13.10 4.73 8.07
C GLY A 88 13.21 3.88 6.82
N ALA A 89 13.53 2.59 6.96
CA ALA A 89 13.86 1.69 5.85
C ALA A 89 12.61 1.07 5.18
N GLY A 90 12.58 1.05 3.83
CA GLY A 90 11.46 0.50 3.04
C GLY A 90 10.15 1.30 3.11
N GLU A 91 10.16 2.44 3.80
CA GLU A 91 9.03 3.32 4.05
C GLU A 91 8.73 4.23 2.85
N THR A 92 7.47 4.66 2.72
CA THR A 92 7.07 5.58 1.66
C THR A 92 7.43 7.02 2.03
N VAL A 93 8.07 7.73 1.10
CA VAL A 93 8.24 9.19 1.13
C VAL A 93 7.32 9.81 0.08
N SER A 94 6.54 10.81 0.51
CA SER A 94 5.56 11.54 -0.30
C SER A 94 5.95 13.01 -0.40
N VAL A 95 5.92 13.56 -1.61
CA VAL A 95 6.15 14.96 -1.95
C VAL A 95 4.85 15.51 -2.53
N ALA A 96 4.14 16.32 -1.76
CA ALA A 96 2.88 16.95 -2.16
C ALA A 96 3.05 18.47 -2.22
N PRO A 97 2.42 19.17 -3.18
CA PRO A 97 2.51 20.63 -3.26
C PRO A 97 1.92 21.28 -2.00
N VAL A 98 2.49 22.40 -1.58
CA VAL A 98 1.89 23.26 -0.53
C VAL A 98 0.66 23.93 -1.13
N THR A 99 -0.50 23.63 -0.55
CA THR A 99 -1.81 24.14 -0.96
C THR A 99 -2.68 24.31 0.29
N THR A 100 -3.80 25.04 0.18
CA THR A 100 -4.80 25.14 1.26
C THR A 100 -5.23 23.77 1.79
N TYR A 101 -5.36 22.78 0.88
CA TYR A 101 -5.83 21.42 1.17
C TYR A 101 -4.75 20.51 1.79
N SER A 102 -3.48 20.71 1.43
CA SER A 102 -2.36 19.95 2.01
C SER A 102 -1.86 20.55 3.32
N ALA A 103 -2.08 21.85 3.56
CA ALA A 103 -1.75 22.52 4.82
C ALA A 103 -2.47 21.87 6.03
N GLU A 104 -3.79 21.65 5.94
CA GLU A 104 -4.57 20.93 6.99
C GLU A 104 -3.90 19.58 7.35
N ALA A 105 -3.56 18.79 6.33
CA ALA A 105 -2.91 17.50 6.52
C ALA A 105 -1.52 17.62 7.17
N ALA A 106 -0.74 18.65 6.82
CA ALA A 106 0.56 18.91 7.40
C ALA A 106 0.46 19.34 8.88
N GLU A 107 -0.49 20.21 9.24
CA GLU A 107 -0.73 20.65 10.62
C GLU A 107 -1.10 19.48 11.53
N HIS A 108 -2.04 18.63 11.09
CA HIS A 108 -2.41 17.42 11.83
C HIS A 108 -1.23 16.45 11.97
N ALA A 109 -0.45 16.24 10.91
CA ALA A 109 0.72 15.36 10.93
C ALA A 109 1.84 15.87 11.87
N LEU A 110 2.07 17.19 11.92
CA LEU A 110 3.02 17.80 12.86
C LEU A 110 2.59 17.60 14.32
N ALA A 111 1.27 17.67 14.58
CA ALA A 111 0.63 17.32 15.85
C ALA A 111 0.54 15.80 16.12
N GLY A 112 1.13 14.94 15.28
CA GLY A 112 1.17 13.49 15.46
C GLY A 112 -0.14 12.76 15.13
N ARG A 113 -1.09 13.42 14.45
CA ARG A 113 -2.43 12.91 14.14
C ARG A 113 -2.53 12.60 12.65
N ALA A 114 -3.08 11.44 12.29
CA ALA A 114 -3.32 11.08 10.89
C ALA A 114 -4.65 11.68 10.42
N VAL A 115 -4.65 12.35 9.27
CA VAL A 115 -5.90 12.71 8.57
C VAL A 115 -6.34 11.59 7.64
N GLU A 116 -7.59 11.65 7.19
CA GLU A 116 -8.08 10.81 6.11
C GLU A 116 -7.25 10.92 4.81
N PRO A 117 -7.25 9.87 3.97
CA PRO A 117 -6.61 9.91 2.66
C PRO A 117 -7.05 11.14 1.85
N ALA A 118 -6.10 11.76 1.14
CA ALA A 118 -6.41 12.87 0.25
C ALA A 118 -7.45 12.50 -0.82
N ASP A 119 -8.19 13.48 -1.33
CA ASP A 119 -9.02 13.34 -2.53
C ASP A 119 -8.19 12.73 -3.67
N PRO A 120 -8.71 11.76 -4.45
CA PRO A 120 -7.98 11.17 -5.58
C PRO A 120 -7.35 12.21 -6.51
N ARG A 121 -8.04 13.34 -6.77
CA ARG A 121 -7.55 14.45 -7.62
C ARG A 121 -6.33 15.13 -7.03
N ALA A 122 -6.22 15.24 -5.71
CA ALA A 122 -5.02 15.74 -5.04
C ALA A 122 -3.85 14.74 -5.09
N ARG A 123 -4.14 13.42 -5.08
CA ARG A 123 -3.11 12.37 -5.16
C ARG A 123 -2.35 12.40 -6.49
N GLU A 124 -2.99 12.84 -7.58
CA GLU A 124 -2.34 12.99 -8.89
C GLU A 124 -1.18 14.02 -8.91
N TYR A 125 -1.10 14.88 -7.89
CA TYR A 125 -0.03 15.87 -7.71
C TYR A 125 0.95 15.44 -6.60
N THR A 126 0.73 14.29 -5.95
CA THR A 126 1.60 13.77 -4.90
C THR A 126 2.56 12.75 -5.51
N HIS A 127 3.84 13.08 -5.53
CA HIS A 127 4.88 12.16 -5.97
C HIS A 127 5.32 11.26 -4.82
N THR A 128 5.46 9.96 -5.06
CA THR A 128 5.86 8.99 -4.03
C THR A 128 7.06 8.17 -4.44
N THR A 129 7.93 7.88 -3.49
CA THR A 129 9.05 6.93 -3.64
C THR A 129 9.16 6.06 -2.39
N ARG A 130 10.01 5.02 -2.42
CA ARG A 130 10.35 4.24 -1.22
C ARG A 130 11.81 4.47 -0.84
N THR A 131 12.08 4.38 0.45
CA THR A 131 13.44 4.42 0.98
C THR A 131 14.16 3.07 0.84
N ASP A 132 15.48 3.12 0.70
CA ASP A 132 16.34 1.94 0.78
C ASP A 132 16.50 1.44 2.24
N GLY A 133 17.30 0.39 2.44
CA GLY A 133 17.62 -0.16 3.77
C GLY A 133 18.32 0.81 4.73
N ASN A 134 18.92 1.88 4.22
CA ASN A 134 19.61 2.93 4.98
C ASN A 134 18.73 4.18 5.19
N GLY A 135 17.49 4.17 4.68
CA GLY A 135 16.55 5.27 4.73
C GLY A 135 16.71 6.28 3.58
N ASN A 136 17.61 6.05 2.63
CA ASN A 136 17.85 6.99 1.52
C ASN A 136 16.73 6.91 0.49
N PHE A 137 16.41 8.04 -0.14
CA PHE A 137 15.40 8.10 -1.20
C PHE A 137 15.81 9.05 -2.34
N THR A 138 15.18 8.89 -3.50
CA THR A 138 15.32 9.78 -4.64
C THR A 138 13.97 9.92 -5.36
N LEU A 139 13.65 11.14 -5.74
CA LEU A 139 12.53 11.54 -6.60
C LEU A 139 13.05 12.45 -7.71
N GLN A 140 12.52 12.29 -8.91
CA GLN A 140 12.90 13.02 -10.12
C GLN A 140 11.65 13.37 -10.91
N GLY A 141 11.76 14.32 -11.84
CA GLY A 141 10.62 14.78 -12.64
C GLY A 141 9.66 15.70 -11.86
N LEU A 142 10.11 16.25 -10.74
CA LEU A 142 9.32 17.12 -9.88
C LEU A 142 9.13 18.50 -10.54
N PRO A 143 7.97 19.15 -10.36
CA PRO A 143 7.78 20.55 -10.74
C PRO A 143 8.63 21.50 -9.89
N GLY A 144 8.85 22.72 -10.38
CA GLY A 144 9.21 23.84 -9.52
C GLY A 144 8.00 24.31 -8.71
N GLY A 145 8.22 24.72 -7.46
CA GLY A 145 7.16 25.12 -6.52
C GLY A 145 7.52 24.84 -5.05
N GLU A 146 6.55 25.07 -4.17
CA GLU A 146 6.64 24.74 -2.74
C GLU A 146 6.04 23.35 -2.48
N PHE A 147 6.72 22.51 -1.70
CA PHE A 147 6.29 21.14 -1.40
C PHE A 147 6.45 20.77 0.08
N TYR A 148 5.51 19.98 0.59
CA TYR A 148 5.71 19.18 1.79
C TYR A 148 6.33 17.84 1.39
N VAL A 149 7.55 17.61 1.85
CA VAL A 149 8.23 16.30 1.83
C VAL A 149 7.92 15.61 3.16
N SER A 150 7.34 14.41 3.11
CA SER A 150 6.95 13.68 4.31
C SER A 150 7.24 12.19 4.20
N GLY A 151 7.57 11.56 5.33
CA GLY A 151 7.73 10.11 5.45
C GLY A 151 7.19 9.64 6.79
N ILE A 152 6.81 8.37 6.87
CA ILE A 152 6.41 7.73 8.12
C ILE A 152 7.55 6.79 8.54
N ALA A 153 7.98 6.85 9.79
CA ALA A 153 8.97 5.94 10.35
C ALA A 153 8.45 5.31 11.65
N VAL A 154 8.84 4.06 11.92
CA VAL A 154 8.52 3.38 13.18
C VAL A 154 9.50 3.84 14.26
N ASN A 155 8.98 4.37 15.37
CA ASN A 155 9.79 4.67 16.53
C ASN A 155 10.22 3.36 17.20
N PRO A 156 11.54 3.07 17.28
CA PRO A 156 12.04 1.80 17.80
C PRO A 156 11.81 1.60 19.31
N ALA A 157 11.56 2.66 20.07
CA ALA A 157 11.43 2.59 21.52
C ALA A 157 10.03 2.13 21.97
N ASN A 158 9.01 2.35 21.14
CA ASN A 158 7.61 2.07 21.49
C ASN A 158 6.75 1.52 20.32
N GLY A 159 7.34 1.26 19.15
CA GLY A 159 6.66 0.75 17.97
C GLY A 159 5.72 1.73 17.25
N GLN A 160 5.58 2.97 17.73
CA GLN A 160 4.63 3.93 17.16
C GLN A 160 5.11 4.47 15.82
N ARG A 161 4.22 4.51 14.83
CA ARG A 161 4.48 5.16 13.53
C ARG A 161 4.36 6.68 13.70
N GLN A 162 5.43 7.41 13.38
CA GLN A 162 5.49 8.86 13.49
C GLN A 162 5.76 9.50 12.12
N VAL A 163 5.13 10.65 11.86
CA VAL A 163 5.39 11.43 10.65
C VAL A 163 6.61 12.33 10.86
N VAL A 164 7.53 12.28 9.89
CA VAL A 164 8.60 13.26 9.71
C VAL A 164 8.22 14.09 8.48
N LEU A 165 8.13 15.41 8.63
CA LEU A 165 7.65 16.32 7.59
C LEU A 165 8.53 17.57 7.50
N ARG A 166 8.78 18.03 6.27
CA ARG A 166 9.58 19.22 5.97
C ARG A 166 8.99 19.96 4.77
N GLN A 167 8.82 21.28 4.86
CA GLN A 167 8.56 22.11 3.68
C GLN A 167 9.86 22.42 2.95
N VAL A 168 9.83 22.39 1.61
CA VAL A 168 10.95 22.72 0.72
C VAL A 168 10.48 23.53 -0.50
N SER A 169 11.39 24.31 -1.05
CA SER A 169 11.21 25.06 -2.31
C SER A 169 12.06 24.41 -3.41
N LEU A 170 11.47 24.20 -4.59
CA LEU A 170 12.14 23.67 -5.77
C LEU A 170 12.10 24.68 -6.93
N ARG A 171 13.25 24.87 -7.58
CA ARG A 171 13.36 25.53 -8.89
C ARG A 171 13.41 24.49 -10.01
N ASN A 172 12.97 24.84 -11.20
CA ASN A 172 13.09 23.96 -12.37
C ASN A 172 14.56 23.56 -12.61
N GLY A 173 14.82 22.27 -12.85
CA GLY A 173 16.17 21.71 -13.02
C GLY A 173 17.00 21.58 -11.73
N GLN A 174 16.50 22.00 -10.57
CA GLN A 174 17.23 21.90 -9.31
C GLN A 174 17.30 20.46 -8.81
N ARG A 175 18.47 20.04 -8.34
CA ARG A 175 18.61 18.89 -7.45
C ARG A 175 18.76 19.40 -6.01
N LEU A 176 17.81 19.05 -5.14
CA LEU A 176 17.81 19.43 -3.73
C LEU A 176 18.09 18.21 -2.86
N GLU A 177 18.97 18.36 -1.87
CA GLU A 177 19.16 17.36 -0.82
C GLU A 177 18.33 17.73 0.43
N VAL A 178 17.59 16.75 0.98
CA VAL A 178 16.68 16.95 2.12
C VAL A 178 16.92 15.87 3.17
N ASN A 179 17.32 16.28 4.37
CA ASN A 179 17.31 15.39 5.53
C ASN A 179 15.92 15.40 6.18
N LEU A 180 15.22 14.26 6.15
CA LEU A 180 13.99 14.02 6.88
C LEU A 180 14.34 13.32 8.19
N SER A 181 14.75 14.09 9.20
CA SER A 181 15.05 13.58 10.54
C SER A 181 14.15 14.20 11.61
N ARG A 182 13.71 13.40 12.58
CA ARG A 182 13.06 13.83 13.82
C ARG A 182 13.62 13.05 15.01
#